data_AF-A0A0C2FN11-F1
#
_entry.id   AF-A0A0C2FN11-F1
#
_cell.length_a   1.000
_cell.length_b   1.000
_cell.length_c   1.000
_cell.angle_alpha   90.00
_cell.angle_beta   90.00
_cell.angle_gamma   90.00
#
_symmetry.space_group_name_H-M   'P 1'
#
loop_
_entity.id
_entity.type
_entity.pdbx_description
1 polymer ?
#
loop_
_entity_poly.entity_id
_entity_poly.type
_entity_poly.pdbx_seq_one_letter_code
_entity_poly.pdbx_strand_id
1 'polypeptide(L)'
;LAKCRCITSLKDPLNDSAVAVLKTSEKAGLIYQIWEDYITDVDREKLSARGKTQDRKKGKSASFLTVSTMYRESLASLMGMLHTTHPHFIRCIIPNEKKTSGLIDAPLVLNQVRHRLRSYS
;
A
#
# COMPACT_ATOMS: atom_id res chain seq x y z
N LEU A 1 -1.31 8.19 21.19
CA LEU A 1 -1.07 6.76 20.89
C LEU A 1 -1.35 6.39 19.42
N ALA A 2 -2.54 6.65 18.85
CA ALA A 2 -2.84 6.35 17.44
C ALA A 2 -1.89 7.03 16.43
N LYS A 3 -1.51 8.29 16.69
CA LYS A 3 -0.62 9.09 15.83
C LYS A 3 0.80 8.52 15.71
N CYS A 4 1.31 7.83 16.75
CA CYS A 4 2.63 7.22 16.72
C CYS A 4 2.64 5.90 15.92
N ARG A 5 1.55 5.13 15.95
CA ARG A 5 1.42 3.85 15.22
C ARG A 5 1.33 4.03 13.69
N CYS A 6 0.73 5.13 13.23
CA CYS A 6 0.70 5.44 11.80
C CYS A 6 2.11 5.73 11.24
N ILE A 7 2.98 6.34 12.04
CA ILE A 7 4.36 6.68 11.61
C ILE A 7 5.22 5.42 11.50
N THR A 8 5.05 4.45 12.42
CA THR A 8 5.77 3.17 12.34
C THR A 8 5.28 2.30 11.18
N SER A 9 3.97 2.28 10.93
CA SER A 9 3.39 1.57 9.76
C SER A 9 3.76 2.22 8.42
N LEU A 10 4.18 3.49 8.42
CA LEU A 10 4.58 4.21 7.21
C LEU A 10 6.01 3.87 6.76
N LYS A 11 6.82 3.36 7.68
CA LYS A 11 8.27 3.31 7.55
C LYS A 11 8.83 1.92 7.28
N ASP A 12 7.98 0.87 7.29
CA ASP A 12 8.36 -0.55 7.25
C ASP A 12 9.73 -0.79 7.90
N PRO A 13 9.81 -0.81 9.26
CA PRO A 13 11.08 -0.90 9.96
C PRO A 13 11.64 -2.32 9.86
N LEU A 14 12.03 -2.72 8.66
CA LEU A 14 12.86 -3.87 8.40
C LEU A 14 14.28 -3.54 8.85
N ASN A 15 14.90 -4.50 9.54
CA ASN A 15 16.29 -4.37 9.92
C ASN A 15 17.16 -4.56 8.68
N ASP A 16 17.77 -3.49 8.19
CA ASP A 16 18.61 -3.49 7.00
C ASP A 16 19.76 -4.52 7.06
N SER A 17 20.30 -4.79 8.25
CA SER A 17 21.34 -5.81 8.45
C SER A 17 20.82 -7.23 8.18
N ALA A 18 19.55 -7.51 8.50
CA ALA A 18 18.95 -8.81 8.22
C ALA A 18 18.75 -9.01 6.72
N VAL A 19 18.30 -7.96 6.02
CA VAL A 19 18.13 -8.01 4.56
C VAL A 19 19.48 -8.15 3.85
N ALA A 20 20.53 -7.49 4.35
CA ALA A 20 21.87 -7.63 3.80
C ALA A 20 22.39 -9.08 3.87
N VAL A 21 22.09 -9.82 4.95
CA VAL A 21 22.42 -11.26 5.07
C VAL A 21 21.56 -12.11 4.15
N LEU A 22 20.27 -11.81 4.00
CA LEU A 22 19.41 -12.56 3.07
C LEU A 22 19.88 -12.42 1.61
N LYS A 23 20.46 -11.26 1.26
CA LYS A 23 21.09 -11.00 -0.04
C LYS A 23 22.44 -11.68 -0.25
N THR A 24 23.09 -12.25 0.77
CA THR A 24 24.35 -13.01 0.56
C THR A 24 24.11 -14.44 0.07
N SER A 25 22.85 -14.90 0.10
CA SER A 25 22.45 -16.21 -0.43
C SER A 25 22.70 -16.31 -1.95
N GLU A 26 22.73 -17.55 -2.45
CA GLU A 26 23.02 -17.83 -3.86
C GLU A 26 22.09 -17.06 -4.79
N LYS A 27 22.65 -16.38 -5.80
CA LYS A 27 21.89 -15.50 -6.70
C LYS A 27 20.83 -16.23 -7.53
N ALA A 28 20.98 -17.54 -7.72
CA ALA A 28 20.00 -18.41 -8.37
C ALA A 28 18.88 -18.88 -7.42
N GLY A 29 19.00 -18.60 -6.12
CA GLY A 29 18.02 -18.95 -5.12
C GLY A 29 16.83 -17.98 -5.11
N LEU A 30 15.65 -18.52 -4.82
CA LEU A 30 14.41 -17.75 -4.66
C LEU A 30 14.54 -16.63 -3.60
N ILE A 31 15.34 -16.87 -2.55
CA ILE A 31 15.60 -15.88 -1.50
C ILE A 31 16.28 -14.64 -2.09
N TYR A 32 17.26 -14.79 -2.97
CA TYR A 32 17.89 -13.62 -3.58
C TYR A 32 16.90 -12.84 -4.45
N GLN A 33 16.09 -13.53 -5.27
CA GLN A 33 15.12 -12.91 -6.17
C GLN A 33 14.04 -12.11 -5.44
N ILE A 34 13.53 -12.61 -4.31
CA ILE A 34 12.50 -11.90 -3.52
C ILE A 34 13.06 -10.60 -2.92
N TRP A 35 14.34 -10.59 -2.55
CA TRP A 35 14.98 -9.48 -1.85
C TRP A 35 15.82 -8.58 -2.77
N GLU A 36 15.92 -8.89 -4.06
CA GLU A 36 16.73 -8.17 -5.05
C GLU A 36 16.36 -6.68 -5.09
N ASP A 37 15.06 -6.39 -5.14
CA ASP A 37 14.51 -5.04 -5.27
C ASP A 37 14.54 -4.21 -3.97
N TYR A 38 14.82 -4.83 -2.82
CA TYR A 38 14.86 -4.11 -1.54
C TYR A 38 16.15 -3.30 -1.42
N ILE A 39 16.07 -1.97 -1.41
CA ILE A 39 17.26 -1.11 -1.37
C ILE A 39 17.63 -0.77 0.09
N THR A 40 18.59 -1.49 0.66
CA THR A 40 19.13 -1.22 2.00
C THR A 40 19.92 0.09 2.04
N ASP A 41 20.12 0.67 3.22
CA ASP A 41 20.97 1.85 3.42
C ASP A 41 22.41 1.63 2.90
N VAL A 42 22.95 0.42 3.07
CA VAL A 42 24.28 0.03 2.55
C VAL A 42 24.32 -0.10 1.02
N ASP A 43 23.22 -0.48 0.37
CA ASP A 43 23.13 -0.49 -1.10
C ASP A 43 23.09 0.94 -1.64
N ARG A 44 22.42 1.87 -0.94
CA ARG A 44 22.40 3.30 -1.33
C ARG A 44 23.76 3.95 -1.20
N GLU A 45 24.51 3.63 -0.15
CA GLU A 45 25.89 4.12 0.05
C GLU A 45 26.85 3.58 -1.02
N LYS A 46 26.70 2.32 -1.42
CA LYS A 46 27.47 1.75 -2.55
C LYS A 46 27.13 2.40 -3.89
N LEU A 47 25.86 2.75 -4.12
CA LEU A 47 25.41 3.43 -5.33
C LEU A 47 25.90 4.88 -5.38
N SER A 48 25.94 5.59 -4.24
CA SER A 48 26.47 6.96 -4.17
C SER A 48 27.99 7.00 -4.30
N ALA A 49 28.71 6.01 -3.77
CA ALA A 49 30.17 5.90 -3.90
C ALA A 49 30.63 5.58 -5.35
N ARG A 50 29.77 4.97 -6.18
CA ARG A 50 30.12 4.56 -7.55
C ARG A 50 29.94 5.64 -8.62
N GLY A 51 29.70 6.89 -8.23
CA GLY A 51 29.85 8.07 -9.10
C GLY A 51 28.94 8.12 -10.34
N LYS A 52 27.97 7.21 -10.49
CA LYS A 52 26.98 7.30 -11.57
C LYS A 52 25.85 8.23 -11.15
N THR A 53 26.11 9.53 -11.29
CA THR A 53 25.10 10.57 -11.47
C THR A 53 24.31 10.28 -12.74
N GLN A 54 23.42 9.30 -12.68
CA GLN A 54 22.42 9.13 -13.72
C GLN A 54 21.37 10.22 -13.50
N ASP A 55 21.29 11.08 -14.50
CA ASP A 55 20.41 12.23 -14.71
C ASP A 55 18.91 11.94 -14.43
N ARG A 56 18.56 11.73 -13.16
CA ARG A 56 17.18 11.81 -12.69
C ARG A 56 16.96 13.21 -12.14
N LYS A 57 16.47 14.06 -13.05
CA LYS A 57 15.72 15.31 -12.80
C LYS A 57 15.57 15.66 -11.32
N LYS A 58 16.29 16.71 -10.95
CA LYS A 58 16.07 17.58 -9.78
C LYS A 58 14.57 17.69 -9.47
N GLY A 59 14.11 16.89 -8.51
CA GLY A 59 12.69 16.82 -8.17
C GLY A 59 12.39 15.70 -7.18
N LYS A 60 12.72 15.96 -5.90
CA LYS A 60 12.43 15.13 -4.71
C LYS A 60 13.29 13.86 -4.62
N SER A 61 14.20 13.89 -3.67
CA SER A 61 15.01 12.73 -3.26
C SER A 61 14.13 11.49 -3.15
N ALA A 62 14.49 10.42 -3.87
CA ALA A 62 13.89 9.09 -3.74
C ALA A 62 13.99 8.53 -2.30
N SER A 63 14.73 9.20 -1.40
CA SER A 63 14.84 8.88 0.02
C SER A 63 13.58 9.17 0.85
N PHE A 64 12.49 9.69 0.28
CA PHE A 64 11.25 9.95 1.03
C PHE A 64 9.97 9.52 0.31
N LEU A 65 10.04 8.59 -0.66
CA LEU A 65 8.84 7.93 -1.16
C LEU A 65 8.37 6.91 -0.10
N THR A 66 7.63 7.42 0.88
CA THR A 66 6.95 6.58 1.88
C THR A 66 5.96 5.63 1.20
N VAL A 67 5.65 4.49 1.81
CA VAL A 67 4.65 3.52 1.31
C VAL A 67 3.32 4.20 0.98
N SER A 68 2.93 5.21 1.76
CA SER A 68 1.72 6.00 1.49
C SER A 68 1.75 6.79 0.18
N THR A 69 2.92 7.29 -0.24
CA THR A 69 3.04 7.98 -1.53
C THR A 69 2.94 7.02 -2.71
N MET A 70 3.55 5.85 -2.62
CA MET A 70 3.41 4.80 -3.63
C MET A 70 1.96 4.33 -3.76
N TYR A 71 1.28 4.10 -2.62
CA TYR A 71 -0.12 3.69 -2.63
C TYR A 71 -1.04 4.75 -3.25
N ARG A 72 -0.77 6.05 -3.01
CA ARG A 72 -1.52 7.15 -3.63
C ARG A 72 -1.36 7.19 -5.14
N GLU A 73 -0.16 6.97 -5.65
CA GLU A 73 0.12 6.95 -7.10
C GLU A 73 -0.58 5.76 -7.78
N SER A 74 -0.47 4.57 -7.19
CA SER A 74 -1.19 3.38 -7.67
C SER A 74 -2.70 3.56 -7.63
N LEU A 75 -3.24 4.16 -6.56
CA LEU A 75 -4.66 4.44 -6.44
C LEU A 75 -5.14 5.47 -7.47
N ALA A 76 -4.36 6.52 -7.73
CA ALA A 76 -4.69 7.53 -8.74
C ALA A 76 -4.76 6.92 -10.15
N SER A 77 -3.80 6.07 -10.50
CA SER A 77 -3.80 5.33 -11.76
C SER A 77 -5.04 4.44 -11.91
N LEU A 78 -5.37 3.68 -10.85
CA LEU A 78 -6.55 2.81 -10.83
C LEU A 78 -7.85 3.61 -10.97
N MET A 79 -8.02 4.70 -10.21
CA MET A 79 -9.21 5.55 -10.30
C MET A 79 -9.35 6.19 -11.70
N GLY A 80 -8.24 6.57 -12.32
CA GLY A 80 -8.23 7.05 -13.71
C GLY A 80 -8.79 6.02 -14.69
N MET A 81 -8.39 4.76 -14.57
CA MET A 81 -8.90 3.66 -15.40
C MET A 81 -10.38 3.35 -15.11
N LEU A 82 -10.81 3.38 -13.85
CA LEU A 82 -12.22 3.14 -13.50
C LEU A 82 -13.14 4.24 -14.03
N HIS A 83 -12.67 5.48 -14.04
CA HIS A 83 -13.43 6.63 -14.56
C HIS A 83 -13.67 6.59 -16.08
N THR A 84 -12.90 5.81 -16.86
CA THR A 84 -13.12 5.67 -18.31
C THR A 84 -14.18 4.63 -18.67
N THR A 85 -14.68 3.87 -17.69
CA THR A 85 -15.66 2.80 -17.87
C THR A 85 -17.05 3.19 -17.37
N HIS A 86 -18.09 2.47 -17.80
CA HIS A 86 -19.44 2.63 -17.25
C HIS A 86 -19.56 1.84 -15.93
N PRO A 87 -19.80 2.49 -14.78
CA PRO A 87 -19.75 1.81 -13.50
C PRO A 87 -21.05 1.03 -13.21
N HIS A 88 -20.89 -0.24 -12.83
CA HIS A 88 -21.98 -1.06 -12.27
C HIS A 88 -21.82 -1.14 -10.75
N PHE A 89 -22.89 -0.85 -10.01
CA PHE A 89 -22.81 -0.76 -8.55
C PHE A 89 -23.55 -1.92 -7.87
N ILE A 90 -22.79 -2.72 -7.11
CA ILE A 90 -23.33 -3.71 -6.18
C ILE A 90 -23.00 -3.21 -4.77
N ARG A 91 -24.03 -3.06 -3.93
CA ARG A 91 -23.88 -2.62 -2.53
C ARG A 91 -24.10 -3.79 -1.59
N CYS A 92 -23.04 -4.22 -0.90
CA CYS A 92 -23.16 -5.20 0.17
C CYS A 92 -23.88 -4.57 1.38
N ILE A 93 -24.85 -5.31 1.93
CA ILE A 93 -25.60 -4.94 3.14
C ILE A 93 -25.25 -5.94 4.24
N ILE A 94 -24.93 -5.44 5.42
CA ILE A 94 -24.72 -6.28 6.60
C ILE A 94 -26.08 -6.59 7.21
N PRO A 95 -26.51 -7.87 7.26
CA PRO A 95 -27.83 -8.23 7.75
C PRO A 95 -27.93 -8.17 9.29
N ASN A 96 -26.83 -8.42 10.01
CA ASN A 96 -26.77 -8.37 11.47
C ASN A 96 -25.31 -8.22 11.96
N GLU A 97 -25.11 -7.73 13.19
CA GLU A 97 -23.78 -7.59 13.80
C GLU A 97 -23.23 -8.90 14.36
N LYS A 98 -24.12 -9.84 14.74
CA LYS A 98 -23.78 -11.13 15.36
C LYS A 98 -23.22 -12.16 14.37
N LYS A 99 -23.14 -11.81 13.09
CA LYS A 99 -22.70 -12.68 11.97
C LYS A 99 -23.43 -14.03 11.94
N THR A 100 -24.67 -14.08 12.39
CA THR A 100 -25.50 -15.29 12.45
C THR A 100 -26.33 -15.42 11.17
N SER A 101 -26.40 -16.61 10.59
CA SER A 101 -27.27 -16.88 9.44
C SER A 101 -28.75 -16.85 9.84
N GLY A 102 -29.63 -16.40 8.93
CA GLY A 102 -31.08 -16.39 9.15
C GLY A 102 -31.63 -15.23 10.00
N LEU A 103 -30.79 -14.42 10.63
CA LEU A 103 -31.20 -13.24 11.38
C LEU A 103 -30.96 -11.96 10.56
N ILE A 104 -32.01 -11.14 10.41
CA ILE A 104 -31.94 -9.84 9.75
C ILE A 104 -32.43 -8.77 10.72
N ASP A 105 -31.57 -7.80 10.99
CA ASP A 105 -31.86 -6.66 11.84
C ASP A 105 -32.34 -5.47 11.00
N ALA A 106 -33.65 -5.25 11.02
CA ALA A 106 -34.31 -4.22 10.23
C ALA A 106 -33.77 -2.78 10.45
N PRO A 107 -33.57 -2.27 11.69
CA PRO A 107 -33.02 -0.94 11.91
C PRO A 107 -31.59 -0.78 11.35
N LEU A 108 -30.73 -1.81 11.49
CA LEU A 108 -29.37 -1.80 10.97
C LEU A 108 -29.33 -1.72 9.43
N VAL A 109 -30.17 -2.52 8.77
CA VAL A 109 -30.31 -2.53 7.31
C VAL A 109 -30.89 -1.20 6.82
N LEU A 110 -31.93 -0.69 7.48
CA LEU A 110 -32.57 0.58 7.11
C LEU A 110 -31.60 1.76 7.21
N ASN A 111 -30.76 1.78 8.25
CA ASN A 111 -29.72 2.80 8.39
C ASN A 111 -28.70 2.73 7.25
N GLN A 112 -28.24 1.53 6.88
CA GLN A 112 -27.31 1.33 5.76
C GLN A 112 -27.91 1.77 4.43
N VAL A 113 -29.17 1.42 4.15
CA VAL A 113 -29.86 1.78 2.92
C VAL A 113 -30.04 3.30 2.83
N ARG A 114 -30.48 3.96 3.93
CA ARG A 114 -30.61 5.42 3.98
C ARG A 114 -29.30 6.14 3.71
N HIS A 115 -28.22 5.74 4.38
CA HIS A 115 -26.91 6.35 4.16
C HIS A 115 -26.38 6.10 2.74
N ARG A 116 -26.57 4.91 2.18
CA ARG A 116 -26.06 4.56 0.85
C ARG A 116 -26.86 5.17 -0.31
N LEU A 117 -28.17 5.41 -0.15
CA LEU A 117 -29.01 6.05 -1.18
C LEU A 117 -28.75 7.56 -1.27
N ARG A 118 -28.37 8.22 -0.17
CA ARG A 118 -28.09 9.66 -0.16
C ARG A 118 -26.82 10.06 -0.92
N SER A 119 -25.97 9.11 -1.26
CA SER A 119 -24.75 9.34 -2.07
C SER A 119 -24.99 9.24 -3.59
N TYR A 120 -26.24 9.04 -4.04
CA TYR A 120 -26.62 8.87 -5.46
C TYR A 120 -27.49 10.00 -6.02
N SER A 121 -27.81 11.02 -5.21
CA SER A 121 -28.41 12.28 -5.64
C SER A 121 -27.41 13.41 -5.45
#